data_AF-A0A7Y5DU82-F1
#
_entry.id   AF-A0A7Y5DU82-F1
#
_cell.length_a   1.000
_cell.length_b   1.000
_cell.length_c   1.000
_cell.angle_alpha   90.00
_cell.angle_beta   90.00
_cell.angle_gamma   90.00
#
_symmetry.space_group_name_H-M   'P 1'
#
loop_
_entity.id
_entity.type
_entity.pdbx_description
1 polymer ?
#
loop_
_entity_poly.entity_id
_entity_poly.type
_entity_poly.pdbx_seq_one_letter_code
_entity_poly.pdbx_strand_id
1 'polypeptide(L)'
;MADKLKTLAEGFPIPVLFNGEKLGRYAAFDVVSERSISGLEFVETEIGWVHLHGIKGFSEIPCDDGYFKVYLQGLPIYENATWSRGVENVHIIHLDSARFYARLPDRDKLIDETEVVTLIQAVLNHLARQRLVALKDSMEPEAFVETFETLKFWKCLDLLNDVGFLPKQVVEFIDSYPVCSTEVYAPFTVHPEKPVSRSVIVGRKVEVVDIDDDIQYDGAARYMFAWMRDALIYRGNLDKGHWIHSMVRCLSAEEVTVELVNETHSASFHGSWVWVNVDFCDAYRIKVGSDVVEIFDHAYYQGSDNGDTVVMPRGGRSSSVIEQVATFKSEYDDYQQATHDDDCNAFFSFVVANTTSDPAEAMGQLLPEFTGCPSLFGKAFVVSLDDNGKVASVLAA
;
A
#
# COMPACT_ATOMS: atom_id res chain seq x y z
N MET A 1 -17.14 -5.79 43.62
CA MET A 1 -17.63 -4.49 44.14
C MET A 1 -16.52 -3.44 44.13
N ALA A 2 -15.32 -3.76 44.64
CA ALA A 2 -14.17 -2.86 44.61
C ALA A 2 -13.75 -2.43 43.18
N ASP A 3 -13.78 -3.34 42.20
CA ASP A 3 -13.35 -2.99 40.83
C ASP A 3 -14.33 -2.08 40.10
N LYS A 4 -15.64 -2.27 40.28
CA LYS A 4 -16.66 -1.36 39.74
C LYS A 4 -16.53 0.05 40.32
N LEU A 5 -16.16 0.16 41.60
CA LEU A 5 -15.95 1.45 42.25
C LEU A 5 -14.68 2.15 41.73
N LYS A 6 -13.61 1.40 41.41
CA LYS A 6 -12.41 1.97 40.76
C LYS A 6 -12.77 2.62 39.43
N THR A 7 -13.51 1.91 38.56
CA THR A 7 -13.94 2.45 37.26
C THR A 7 -14.81 3.69 37.40
N LEU A 8 -15.75 3.70 38.35
CA LEU A 8 -16.60 4.88 38.60
C LEU A 8 -15.80 6.08 39.12
N ALA A 9 -14.70 5.84 39.86
CA ALA A 9 -13.88 6.89 40.45
C ALA A 9 -12.91 7.57 39.47
N GLU A 10 -12.71 7.01 38.26
CA GLU A 10 -11.63 7.41 37.34
C GLU A 10 -11.67 8.88 36.93
N GLY A 11 -12.87 9.45 36.76
CA GLY A 11 -13.08 10.80 36.26
C GLY A 11 -13.32 11.86 37.34
N PHE A 12 -13.36 11.49 38.63
CA PHE A 12 -13.69 12.46 39.67
C PHE A 12 -12.60 13.52 39.83
N PRO A 13 -12.93 14.82 39.88
CA PRO A 13 -11.96 15.91 40.05
C PRO A 13 -11.53 16.11 41.51
N ILE A 14 -11.85 15.16 42.38
CA ILE A 14 -11.48 15.15 43.79
C ILE A 14 -10.98 13.76 44.19
N PRO A 15 -10.10 13.64 45.20
CA PRO A 15 -9.68 12.33 45.70
C PRO A 15 -10.86 11.47 46.16
N VAL A 16 -10.94 10.24 45.65
CA VAL A 16 -11.94 9.25 46.07
C VAL A 16 -11.27 8.22 46.97
N LEU A 17 -11.83 8.00 48.16
CA LEU A 17 -11.35 7.05 49.15
C LEU A 17 -12.33 5.88 49.29
N PHE A 18 -11.81 4.66 49.29
CA PHE A 18 -12.58 3.47 49.65
C PHE A 18 -11.83 2.70 50.74
N ASN A 19 -12.47 2.51 51.89
CA ASN A 19 -11.86 1.89 53.08
C ASN A 19 -10.52 2.53 53.51
N GLY A 20 -10.38 3.85 53.31
CA GLY A 20 -9.15 4.59 53.65
C GLY A 20 -8.06 4.57 52.56
N GLU A 21 -8.24 3.79 51.49
CA GLU A 21 -7.32 3.75 50.35
C GLU A 21 -7.76 4.70 49.22
N LYS A 22 -6.80 5.39 48.60
CA LYS A 22 -7.06 6.27 47.44
C LYS A 22 -7.28 5.43 46.19
N LEU A 23 -8.41 5.65 45.53
CA LEU A 23 -8.69 5.05 44.23
C LEU A 23 -7.97 5.83 43.11
N GLY A 24 -7.60 5.12 42.03
CA GLY A 24 -6.96 5.71 40.86
C GLY A 24 -7.92 6.64 40.09
N ARG A 25 -7.42 7.79 39.64
CA ARG A 25 -8.18 8.84 38.93
C ARG A 25 -7.54 9.15 37.57
N TYR A 26 -7.31 8.12 36.77
CA TYR A 26 -6.52 8.22 35.54
C TYR A 26 -7.15 9.14 34.48
N ALA A 27 -8.46 9.37 34.54
CA ALA A 27 -9.19 10.21 33.61
C ALA A 27 -9.50 11.61 34.17
N ALA A 28 -9.07 11.97 35.37
CA ALA A 28 -9.45 13.23 36.00
C ALA A 28 -8.69 14.44 35.42
N PHE A 29 -9.41 15.55 35.22
CA PHE A 29 -8.87 16.76 34.59
C PHE A 29 -8.13 17.71 35.55
N ASP A 30 -8.29 17.55 36.88
CA ASP A 30 -7.69 18.41 37.92
C ASP A 30 -6.24 18.04 38.28
N VAL A 31 -5.70 16.96 37.70
CA VAL A 31 -4.44 16.38 38.14
C VAL A 31 -3.25 17.11 37.49
N VAL A 32 -2.90 18.28 38.01
CA VAL A 32 -1.68 19.02 37.66
C VAL A 32 -0.68 18.92 38.81
N SER A 33 0.29 17.98 38.75
CA SER A 33 1.59 18.07 39.46
C SER A 33 2.47 16.83 39.28
N GLU A 34 3.77 17.00 39.57
CA GLU A 34 4.98 16.17 39.38
C GLU A 34 4.92 14.67 39.77
N ARG A 35 3.77 14.15 40.19
CA ARG A 35 3.52 12.72 40.45
C ARG A 35 2.17 12.23 39.92
N SER A 36 1.62 12.88 38.89
CA SER A 36 0.47 12.38 38.15
C SER A 36 0.87 11.13 37.37
N ILE A 37 0.17 10.02 37.59
CA ILE A 37 0.36 8.80 36.80
C ILE A 37 -0.29 8.94 35.40
N SER A 38 -1.16 9.93 35.15
CA SER A 38 -1.83 10.08 33.85
C SER A 38 -1.27 11.17 32.93
N GLY A 39 -0.65 12.26 33.43
CA GLY A 39 0.07 13.23 32.57
C GLY A 39 -0.73 13.86 31.42
N LEU A 40 -2.06 13.78 31.46
CA LEU A 40 -2.94 14.16 30.35
C LEU A 40 -3.13 15.68 30.28
N GLU A 41 -3.09 16.21 29.07
CA GLU A 41 -3.33 17.62 28.80
C GLU A 41 -4.78 17.84 28.36
N PHE A 42 -5.53 18.64 29.13
CA PHE A 42 -6.92 18.99 28.86
C PHE A 42 -7.05 20.42 28.33
N VAL A 43 -7.97 20.61 27.40
CA VAL A 43 -8.34 21.90 26.83
C VAL A 43 -9.80 22.19 27.18
N GLU A 44 -10.08 23.41 27.64
CA GLU A 44 -11.45 23.87 27.86
C GLU A 44 -12.12 24.17 26.51
N THR A 45 -13.34 23.68 26.32
CA THR A 45 -14.13 23.80 25.09
C THR A 45 -15.57 24.14 25.42
N GLU A 46 -16.41 24.40 24.41
CA GLU A 46 -17.84 24.60 24.65
C GLU A 46 -18.52 23.40 25.34
N ILE A 47 -18.02 22.17 25.20
CA ILE A 47 -18.66 21.00 25.82
C ILE A 47 -18.13 20.71 27.23
N GLY A 48 -17.06 21.39 27.66
CA GLY A 48 -16.33 21.12 28.89
C GLY A 48 -14.86 20.83 28.62
N TRP A 49 -14.23 19.95 29.40
CA TRP A 49 -12.80 19.67 29.31
C TRP A 49 -12.52 18.46 28.42
N VAL A 50 -11.63 18.64 27.44
CA VAL A 50 -11.32 17.61 26.46
C VAL A 50 -9.82 17.31 26.46
N HIS A 51 -9.48 16.04 26.62
CA HIS A 51 -8.17 15.50 26.34
C HIS A 51 -8.21 14.76 25.00
N LEU A 52 -7.37 15.22 24.07
CA LEU A 52 -7.20 14.64 22.76
C LEU A 52 -5.88 13.87 22.71
N HIS A 53 -5.98 12.54 22.74
CA HIS A 53 -4.88 11.58 22.52
C HIS A 53 -4.43 11.50 21.06
N GLY A 54 -3.17 11.14 20.79
CA GLY A 54 -2.70 10.71 19.47
C GLY A 54 -2.33 11.84 18.51
N ILE A 55 -2.20 13.07 19.01
CA ILE A 55 -1.80 14.26 18.21
C ILE A 55 -0.68 15.02 18.93
N LYS A 56 0.26 14.29 19.56
CA LYS A 56 1.56 14.82 19.97
C LYS A 56 2.63 14.18 19.09
N GLY A 57 3.52 15.01 18.54
CA GLY A 57 4.39 14.70 17.40
C GLY A 57 4.95 13.28 17.36
N PHE A 58 4.74 12.60 16.23
CA PHE A 58 5.30 11.31 15.75
C PHE A 58 5.36 10.08 16.67
N SER A 59 5.26 10.19 17.99
CA SER A 59 5.50 9.10 18.92
C SER A 59 4.24 8.45 19.46
N GLU A 60 3.07 9.03 19.21
CA GLU A 60 1.79 8.49 19.66
C GLU A 60 1.11 7.77 18.49
N ILE A 61 0.78 6.50 18.70
CA ILE A 61 -0.06 5.71 17.78
C ILE A 61 -1.43 6.43 17.74
N PRO A 62 -1.94 6.81 16.56
CA PRO A 62 -3.29 7.36 16.45
C PRO A 62 -4.30 6.46 17.16
N CYS A 63 -5.32 7.03 17.81
CA CYS A 63 -6.41 6.20 18.31
C CYS A 63 -7.12 5.58 17.10
N ASP A 64 -6.86 4.30 16.82
CA ASP A 64 -7.26 3.59 15.60
C ASP A 64 -8.74 3.78 15.22
N ASP A 65 -9.61 4.04 16.20
CA ASP A 65 -11.06 4.04 16.02
C ASP A 65 -11.76 5.30 16.58
N GLY A 66 -11.01 6.35 16.93
CA GLY A 66 -11.59 7.58 17.50
C GLY A 66 -12.35 7.34 18.81
N TYR A 67 -11.84 6.41 19.62
CA TYR A 67 -12.48 6.03 20.89
C TYR A 67 -12.45 7.18 21.88
N PHE A 68 -13.57 7.35 22.57
CA PHE A 68 -13.67 8.34 23.61
C PHE A 68 -14.53 7.88 24.79
N LYS A 69 -14.13 8.34 25.97
CA LYS A 69 -14.86 8.17 27.23
C LYS A 69 -15.42 9.51 27.67
N VAL A 70 -16.68 9.48 28.09
CA VAL A 70 -17.42 10.68 28.51
C VAL A 70 -17.76 10.58 29.98
N TYR A 71 -17.41 11.64 30.70
CA TYR A 71 -17.67 11.79 32.12
C TYR A 71 -18.56 13.01 32.35
N LEU A 72 -19.47 12.91 33.32
CA LEU A 72 -20.29 14.02 33.80
C LEU A 72 -20.28 14.02 35.32
N GLN A 73 -19.81 15.13 35.90
CA GLN A 73 -19.60 15.25 37.36
C GLN A 73 -18.72 14.11 37.93
N GLY A 74 -17.77 13.62 37.13
CA GLY A 74 -16.84 12.55 37.49
C GLY A 74 -17.33 11.13 37.24
N LEU A 75 -18.62 10.93 36.95
CA LEU A 75 -19.17 9.61 36.63
C LEU A 75 -19.00 9.29 35.13
N PRO A 76 -18.59 8.07 34.76
CA PRO A 76 -18.62 7.63 33.37
C PRO A 76 -20.06 7.45 32.92
N ILE A 77 -20.44 8.10 31.82
CA ILE A 77 -21.82 8.14 31.33
C ILE A 77 -21.97 7.66 29.88
N TYR A 78 -20.87 7.58 29.13
CA TYR A 78 -20.85 7.05 27.78
C TYR A 78 -19.42 6.62 27.39
N GLU A 79 -19.32 5.55 26.63
CA GLU A 79 -18.11 5.14 25.92
C GLU A 79 -18.51 4.50 24.57
N ASN A 80 -17.75 4.76 23.52
CA ASN A 80 -17.93 4.10 22.22
C ASN A 80 -16.92 2.96 22.00
N ALA A 81 -16.12 2.61 23.01
CA ALA A 81 -15.17 1.51 22.96
C ALA A 81 -15.85 0.19 23.31
N THR A 82 -15.78 -0.80 22.42
CA THR A 82 -16.35 -2.15 22.62
C THR A 82 -15.45 -3.07 23.44
N TRP A 83 -14.16 -2.74 23.58
CA TRP A 83 -13.19 -3.46 24.39
C TRP A 83 -12.51 -2.52 25.38
N SER A 84 -12.20 -3.02 26.56
CA SER A 84 -11.48 -2.30 27.62
C SER A 84 -10.03 -2.02 27.21
N ARG A 85 -9.82 -1.06 26.30
CA ARG A 85 -8.53 -0.40 26.11
C ARG A 85 -8.29 0.49 27.34
N GLY A 86 -7.06 0.50 27.83
CA GLY A 86 -6.65 1.34 28.96
C GLY A 86 -6.92 2.82 28.69
N VAL A 87 -7.02 3.62 29.76
CA VAL A 87 -7.28 5.08 29.69
C VAL A 87 -6.19 5.83 28.89
N GLU A 88 -5.05 5.19 28.66
CA GLU A 88 -3.88 5.72 27.95
C GLU A 88 -4.07 5.91 26.43
N ASN A 89 -5.05 5.27 25.79
CA ASN A 89 -5.23 5.29 24.33
C ASN A 89 -6.63 5.75 23.89
N VAL A 90 -7.28 6.63 24.65
CA VAL A 90 -8.64 7.13 24.38
C VAL A 90 -8.74 8.63 24.58
N HIS A 91 -9.63 9.29 23.83
CA HIS A 91 -9.99 10.67 24.13
C HIS A 91 -10.84 10.71 25.40
N ILE A 92 -10.65 11.74 26.23
CA ILE A 92 -11.37 11.88 27.50
C ILE A 92 -12.14 13.20 27.48
N ILE A 93 -13.44 13.12 27.72
CA ILE A 93 -14.34 14.27 27.71
C ILE A 93 -15.01 14.36 29.08
N HIS A 94 -14.83 15.50 29.74
CA HIS A 94 -15.63 15.89 30.91
C HIS A 94 -16.65 16.92 30.47
N LEU A 95 -17.92 16.53 30.43
CA LEU A 95 -18.99 17.42 30.03
C LEU A 95 -19.30 18.48 31.10
N ASP A 96 -19.63 19.68 30.63
CA ASP A 96 -20.12 20.76 31.47
C ASP A 96 -21.52 20.43 32.01
N SER A 97 -21.61 20.20 33.33
CA SER A 97 -22.86 19.86 34.00
C SER A 97 -23.90 20.99 34.06
N ALA A 98 -23.54 22.22 33.67
CA ALA A 98 -24.51 23.28 33.47
C ALA A 98 -25.29 23.13 32.14
N ARG A 99 -24.76 22.34 31.19
CA ARG A 99 -25.26 22.23 29.82
C ARG A 99 -25.75 20.83 29.46
N PHE A 100 -25.11 19.80 30.02
CA PHE A 100 -25.40 18.41 29.72
C PHE A 100 -25.98 17.69 30.94
N TYR A 101 -26.94 16.80 30.67
CA TYR A 101 -27.69 16.10 31.70
C TYR A 101 -27.69 14.60 31.44
N ALA A 102 -27.60 13.82 32.51
CA ALA A 102 -27.78 12.37 32.47
C ALA A 102 -29.20 12.00 32.94
N ARG A 103 -29.71 10.88 32.45
CA ARG A 103 -31.03 10.35 32.81
C ARG A 103 -31.09 10.01 34.30
N LEU A 104 -32.06 10.57 35.01
CA LEU A 104 -32.31 10.24 36.42
C LEU A 104 -33.16 8.95 36.56
N PRO A 105 -33.05 8.21 37.68
CA PRO A 105 -32.21 8.49 38.86
C PRO A 105 -30.77 7.98 38.75
N ASP A 106 -30.51 7.01 37.88
CA ASP A 106 -29.25 6.23 37.87
C ASP A 106 -28.07 6.98 37.23
N ARG A 107 -28.33 8.02 36.43
CA ARG A 107 -27.34 8.84 35.71
C ARG A 107 -26.39 8.01 34.86
N ASP A 108 -26.88 6.91 34.32
CA ASP A 108 -26.12 5.91 33.56
C ASP A 108 -26.05 6.21 32.06
N LYS A 109 -26.84 7.17 31.57
CA LYS A 109 -26.90 7.56 30.15
C LYS A 109 -27.13 9.05 29.95
N LEU A 110 -26.63 9.57 28.84
CA LEU A 110 -26.90 10.93 28.37
C LEU A 110 -28.36 11.11 27.97
N ILE A 111 -28.91 12.29 28.26
CA ILE A 111 -30.11 12.79 27.58
C ILE A 111 -29.68 13.25 26.18
N ASP A 112 -30.49 12.94 25.16
CA ASP A 112 -30.19 13.24 23.74
C ASP A 112 -28.81 12.73 23.30
N GLU A 113 -28.44 11.52 23.75
CA GLU A 113 -27.13 10.89 23.56
C GLU A 113 -26.57 11.04 22.14
N THR A 114 -27.40 10.79 21.12
CA THR A 114 -26.98 10.90 19.72
C THR A 114 -26.54 12.33 19.34
N GLU A 115 -27.25 13.36 19.82
CA GLU A 115 -26.91 14.75 19.54
C GLU A 115 -25.64 15.16 20.30
N VAL A 116 -25.50 14.74 21.56
CA VAL A 116 -24.31 15.00 22.38
C VAL A 116 -23.08 14.31 21.79
N VAL A 117 -23.20 13.05 21.35
CA VAL A 117 -22.13 12.31 20.68
C VAL A 117 -21.72 13.00 19.37
N THR A 118 -22.69 13.46 18.57
CA THR A 118 -22.42 14.22 17.34
C THR A 118 -21.65 15.51 17.64
N LEU A 119 -22.03 16.23 18.69
CA LEU A 119 -21.35 17.44 19.13
C LEU A 119 -19.93 17.16 19.64
N ILE A 120 -19.73 16.09 20.42
CA ILE A 120 -18.40 15.66 20.89
C ILE A 120 -17.48 15.40 19.69
N GLN A 121 -17.94 14.65 18.69
CA GLN A 121 -17.16 14.37 17.49
C GLN A 121 -16.80 15.67 16.74
N ALA A 122 -17.72 16.63 16.65
CA ALA A 122 -17.45 17.93 16.03
C ALA A 122 -16.34 18.70 16.79
N VAL A 123 -16.39 18.73 18.13
CA VAL A 123 -15.36 19.36 18.96
C VAL A 123 -14.01 18.67 18.83
N LEU A 124 -13.98 17.33 18.83
CA LEU A 124 -12.75 16.56 18.65
C LEU A 124 -12.11 16.86 17.29
N ASN A 125 -12.90 16.86 16.21
CA ASN A 125 -12.42 17.23 14.87
C ASN A 125 -11.87 18.66 14.83
N HIS A 126 -12.54 19.62 15.49
CA HIS A 126 -12.10 21.00 15.56
C HIS A 126 -10.75 21.14 16.29
N LEU A 127 -10.62 20.53 17.47
CA LEU A 127 -9.39 20.53 18.24
C LEU A 127 -8.25 19.82 17.51
N ALA A 128 -8.53 18.68 16.87
CA ALA A 128 -7.56 17.95 16.07
C ALA A 128 -7.01 18.82 14.94
N ARG A 129 -7.90 19.49 14.21
CA ARG A 129 -7.51 20.42 13.15
C ARG A 129 -6.66 21.57 13.68
N GLN A 130 -7.04 22.20 14.79
CA GLN A 130 -6.25 23.28 15.40
C GLN A 130 -4.83 22.82 15.74
N ARG A 131 -4.68 21.63 16.32
CA ARG A 131 -3.36 21.05 16.63
C ARG A 131 -2.57 20.72 15.37
N LEU A 132 -3.20 20.14 14.35
CA LEU A 132 -2.53 19.82 13.08
C LEU A 132 -2.06 21.09 12.34
N VAL A 133 -2.81 22.18 12.40
CA VAL A 133 -2.38 23.50 11.89
C VAL A 133 -1.16 24.00 12.67
N ALA A 134 -1.19 23.95 14.01
CA ALA A 134 -0.03 24.36 14.82
C ALA A 134 1.21 23.48 14.59
N LEU A 135 1.02 22.18 14.35
CA LEU A 135 2.10 21.27 13.97
C LEU A 135 2.68 21.63 12.61
N LYS A 136 1.84 21.92 11.62
CA LYS A 136 2.28 22.39 10.30
C LYS A 136 3.16 23.63 10.39
N ASP A 137 2.79 24.59 11.23
CA ASP A 137 3.51 25.85 11.40
C ASP A 137 4.84 25.70 12.17
N SER A 138 5.00 24.64 12.96
CA SER A 138 6.17 24.43 13.83
C SER A 138 7.14 23.36 13.32
N MET A 139 6.74 22.56 12.33
CA MET A 139 7.50 21.44 11.81
C MET A 139 8.08 21.72 10.43
N GLU A 140 9.19 21.04 10.11
CA GLU A 140 9.71 21.03 8.75
C GLU A 140 8.71 20.36 7.79
N PRO A 141 8.52 20.87 6.56
CA PRO A 141 7.54 20.36 5.60
C PRO A 141 7.66 18.85 5.33
N GLU A 142 8.89 18.33 5.18
CA GLU A 142 9.16 16.91 4.97
C GLU A 142 8.78 16.04 6.17
N ALA A 143 8.95 16.57 7.39
CA ALA A 143 8.49 15.88 8.59
C ALA A 143 6.96 15.91 8.66
N PHE A 144 6.34 17.07 8.40
CA PHE A 144 4.88 17.21 8.50
C PHE A 144 4.11 16.24 7.59
N VAL A 145 4.59 15.96 6.37
CA VAL A 145 3.92 15.00 5.48
C VAL A 145 3.95 13.55 6.00
N GLU A 146 4.87 13.18 6.90
CA GLU A 146 4.88 11.86 7.54
C GLU A 146 3.69 11.66 8.49
N THR A 147 2.97 12.73 8.88
CA THR A 147 1.71 12.62 9.65
C THR A 147 0.49 12.32 8.76
N PHE A 148 0.70 11.82 7.54
CA PHE A 148 -0.35 11.61 6.54
C PHE A 148 -1.53 10.78 7.04
N GLU A 149 -1.30 9.66 7.73
CA GLU A 149 -2.40 8.84 8.25
C GLU A 149 -3.24 9.59 9.29
N THR A 150 -2.61 10.39 10.15
CA THR A 150 -3.32 11.25 11.11
C THR A 150 -4.14 12.32 10.38
N LEU A 151 -3.57 12.97 9.35
CA LEU A 151 -4.28 13.95 8.54
C LEU A 151 -5.48 13.32 7.81
N LYS A 152 -5.32 12.11 7.27
CA LYS A 152 -6.37 11.33 6.62
C LYS A 152 -7.49 10.98 7.59
N PHE A 153 -7.15 10.45 8.76
CA PHE A 153 -8.10 10.08 9.81
C PHE A 153 -8.97 11.28 10.23
N TRP A 154 -8.35 12.43 10.49
CA TRP A 154 -9.04 13.66 10.89
C TRP A 154 -9.60 14.47 9.71
N LYS A 155 -9.58 13.93 8.49
CA LYS A 155 -10.09 14.58 7.26
C LYS A 155 -9.50 15.98 7.02
N CYS A 156 -8.22 16.15 7.34
CA CYS A 156 -7.46 17.39 7.24
C CYS A 156 -6.38 17.33 6.14
N LEU A 157 -6.59 16.50 5.11
CA LEU A 157 -5.64 16.36 3.99
C LEU A 157 -5.47 17.67 3.20
N ASP A 158 -6.42 18.60 3.29
CA ASP A 158 -6.33 19.93 2.70
C ASP A 158 -5.12 20.73 3.22
N LEU A 159 -4.63 20.40 4.42
CA LEU A 159 -3.44 21.03 4.99
C LEU A 159 -2.15 20.68 4.23
N LEU A 160 -2.17 19.66 3.36
CA LEU A 160 -1.05 19.26 2.51
C LEU A 160 -1.01 20.01 1.17
N ASN A 161 -2.07 20.73 0.79
CA ASN A 161 -2.24 21.28 -0.56
C ASN A 161 -1.16 22.26 -1.02
N ASP A 162 -0.44 22.87 -0.08
CA ASP A 162 0.65 23.83 -0.28
C ASP A 162 2.01 23.29 0.20
N VAL A 163 2.05 22.07 0.77
CA VAL A 163 3.27 21.46 1.31
C VAL A 163 4.08 20.86 0.16
N GLY A 164 5.35 21.24 0.06
CA GLY A 164 6.23 20.89 -1.07
C GLY A 164 6.71 19.43 -1.14
N PHE A 165 5.99 18.49 -0.54
CA PHE A 165 6.34 17.07 -0.48
C PHE A 165 5.09 16.19 -0.64
N LEU A 166 5.26 15.01 -1.24
CA LEU A 166 4.26 13.95 -1.24
C LEU A 166 4.53 12.97 -0.10
N PRO A 167 3.49 12.59 0.68
CA PRO A 167 3.59 11.42 1.55
C PRO A 167 3.98 10.17 0.76
N LYS A 168 4.81 9.31 1.36
CA LYS A 168 5.23 8.05 0.70
C LYS A 168 4.05 7.10 0.44
N GLN A 169 2.99 7.17 1.24
CA GLN A 169 1.82 6.30 1.17
C GLN A 169 0.94 6.57 -0.06
N VAL A 170 1.12 7.70 -0.73
CA VAL A 170 0.27 8.09 -1.88
C VAL A 170 0.92 7.79 -3.23
N VAL A 171 2.17 7.33 -3.23
CA VAL A 171 2.93 6.99 -4.42
C VAL A 171 3.68 5.67 -4.23
N GLU A 172 3.92 4.98 -5.31
CA GLU A 172 4.71 3.76 -5.35
C GLU A 172 5.60 3.78 -6.60
N PHE A 173 6.74 3.10 -6.58
CA PHE A 173 7.46 2.79 -7.82
C PHE A 173 7.41 1.29 -8.09
N ILE A 174 7.60 0.91 -9.34
CA ILE A 174 7.69 -0.50 -9.76
C ILE A 174 9.11 -0.99 -9.49
N ASP A 175 9.30 -1.92 -8.56
CA ASP A 175 10.61 -2.45 -8.16
C ASP A 175 10.94 -3.81 -8.78
N SER A 176 9.94 -4.46 -9.35
CA SER A 176 10.03 -5.78 -9.95
C SER A 176 9.00 -5.93 -11.08
N TYR A 177 9.01 -7.10 -11.74
CA TYR A 177 8.23 -7.33 -12.94
C TYR A 177 6.72 -7.19 -12.67
N PRO A 178 5.96 -6.37 -13.45
CA PRO A 178 4.52 -6.23 -13.26
C PRO A 178 3.77 -7.55 -13.50
N VAL A 179 2.87 -7.90 -12.58
CA VAL A 179 2.07 -9.15 -12.60
C VAL A 179 0.58 -8.85 -12.48
N CYS A 180 -0.27 -9.75 -12.98
CA CYS A 180 -1.71 -9.52 -13.05
C CYS A 180 -2.42 -9.50 -11.69
N SER A 181 -1.83 -10.09 -10.65
CA SER A 181 -2.44 -10.15 -9.32
C SER A 181 -1.38 -10.14 -8.22
N THR A 182 -1.36 -9.06 -7.43
CA THR A 182 -0.52 -8.95 -6.22
C THR A 182 -1.11 -9.69 -5.01
N GLU A 183 -2.28 -10.32 -5.16
CA GLU A 183 -2.84 -11.24 -4.16
C GLU A 183 -2.22 -12.63 -4.29
N VAL A 184 -2.02 -13.08 -5.54
CA VAL A 184 -1.42 -14.37 -5.86
C VAL A 184 0.10 -14.29 -5.88
N TYR A 185 0.62 -13.26 -6.53
CA TYR A 185 2.05 -13.05 -6.72
C TYR A 185 2.59 -11.99 -5.76
N ALA A 186 3.92 -11.94 -5.64
CA ALA A 186 4.55 -10.89 -4.86
C ALA A 186 4.16 -9.50 -5.39
N PRO A 187 3.89 -8.51 -4.51
CA PRO A 187 3.72 -7.13 -4.94
C PRO A 187 4.94 -6.67 -5.75
N PHE A 188 4.69 -6.00 -6.86
CA PHE A 188 5.74 -5.45 -7.73
C PHE A 188 5.94 -3.94 -7.57
N THR A 189 5.21 -3.35 -6.63
CA THR A 189 5.28 -1.94 -6.29
C THR A 189 5.61 -1.77 -4.82
N VAL A 190 6.40 -0.73 -4.52
CA VAL A 190 6.77 -0.39 -3.15
C VAL A 190 6.70 1.12 -2.93
N HIS A 191 6.38 1.52 -1.70
CA HIS A 191 6.46 2.91 -1.30
C HIS A 191 7.92 3.37 -1.25
N PRO A 192 8.21 4.63 -1.60
CA PRO A 192 9.54 5.20 -1.40
C PRO A 192 9.90 5.25 0.10
N GLU A 193 11.19 5.13 0.42
CA GLU A 193 11.67 5.19 1.81
C GLU A 193 11.38 6.54 2.49
N LYS A 194 11.28 7.62 1.70
CA LYS A 194 11.11 9.00 2.16
C LYS A 194 10.02 9.72 1.37
N PRO A 195 9.43 10.79 1.93
CA PRO A 195 8.53 11.66 1.19
C PRO A 195 9.18 12.24 -0.07
N VAL A 196 8.39 12.36 -1.14
CA VAL A 196 8.91 12.79 -2.45
C VAL A 196 8.80 14.31 -2.60
N SER A 197 9.93 15.00 -2.77
CA SER A 197 9.92 16.46 -2.94
C SER A 197 9.27 16.90 -4.25
N ARG A 198 8.43 17.93 -4.19
CA ARG A 198 7.86 18.62 -5.36
C ARG A 198 8.94 19.09 -6.34
N SER A 199 10.11 19.48 -5.85
CA SER A 199 11.22 19.98 -6.69
C SER A 199 11.77 18.90 -7.64
N VAL A 200 11.78 17.63 -7.21
CA VAL A 200 12.23 16.49 -8.02
C VAL A 200 11.25 16.22 -9.16
N ILE A 201 9.95 16.31 -8.87
CA ILE A 201 8.87 16.11 -9.84
C ILE A 201 8.83 17.28 -10.85
N VAL A 202 8.85 18.53 -10.37
CA VAL A 202 8.85 19.72 -11.24
C VAL A 202 10.10 19.78 -12.12
N GLY A 203 11.24 19.37 -11.58
CA GLY A 203 12.49 19.25 -12.33
C GLY A 203 12.48 18.13 -13.38
N ARG A 204 11.38 17.37 -13.53
CA ARG A 204 11.24 16.20 -14.41
C ARG A 204 12.31 15.14 -14.18
N LYS A 205 12.82 15.06 -12.96
CA LYS A 205 13.75 13.98 -12.56
C LYS A 205 12.98 12.68 -12.30
N VAL A 206 11.72 12.79 -11.89
CA VAL A 206 10.80 11.68 -11.66
C VAL A 206 9.43 12.09 -12.24
N GLU A 207 8.84 11.21 -13.04
CA GLU A 207 7.48 11.36 -13.55
C GLU A 207 6.50 10.73 -12.56
N VAL A 208 5.33 11.34 -12.38
CA VAL A 208 4.24 10.77 -11.59
C VAL A 208 3.09 10.45 -12.54
N VAL A 209 2.70 9.19 -12.55
CA VAL A 209 1.72 8.64 -13.48
C VAL A 209 0.54 8.05 -12.73
N ASP A 210 -0.60 8.00 -13.40
CA ASP A 210 -1.77 7.27 -12.98
C ASP A 210 -2.04 6.16 -13.99
N ILE A 211 -2.29 4.95 -13.48
CA ILE A 211 -2.52 3.74 -14.25
C ILE A 211 -3.64 2.98 -13.54
N ASP A 212 -4.78 2.83 -14.22
CA ASP A 212 -5.97 2.12 -13.73
C ASP A 212 -6.32 0.91 -14.64
N ASP A 213 -5.40 0.55 -15.53
CA ASP A 213 -5.61 -0.52 -16.50
C ASP A 213 -5.39 -1.90 -15.86
N ASP A 214 -6.10 -2.88 -16.39
CA ASP A 214 -5.92 -4.28 -16.04
C ASP A 214 -4.77 -4.88 -16.86
N ILE A 215 -3.75 -5.42 -16.16
CA ILE A 215 -2.56 -6.02 -16.77
C ILE A 215 -2.93 -7.16 -17.73
N GLN A 216 -3.99 -7.92 -17.47
CA GLN A 216 -4.39 -9.05 -18.34
C GLN A 216 -5.06 -8.61 -19.64
N TYR A 217 -5.39 -7.33 -19.80
CA TYR A 217 -6.01 -6.81 -21.02
C TYR A 217 -5.04 -5.81 -21.66
N ASP A 218 -5.15 -4.52 -21.33
CA ASP A 218 -4.39 -3.46 -21.99
C ASP A 218 -3.33 -2.79 -21.09
N GLY A 219 -3.24 -3.19 -19.82
CA GLY A 219 -2.40 -2.52 -18.83
C GLY A 219 -0.93 -2.88 -18.87
N ALA A 220 -0.56 -4.10 -19.29
CA ALA A 220 0.82 -4.58 -19.19
C ALA A 220 1.83 -3.63 -19.87
N ALA A 221 1.53 -3.14 -21.08
CA ALA A 221 2.39 -2.20 -21.78
C ALA A 221 2.56 -0.86 -21.02
N ARG A 222 1.51 -0.36 -20.35
CA ARG A 222 1.59 0.89 -19.56
C ARG A 222 2.42 0.71 -18.30
N TYR A 223 2.27 -0.42 -17.60
CA TYR A 223 3.10 -0.76 -16.45
C TYR A 223 4.57 -0.96 -16.85
N MET A 224 4.84 -1.67 -17.95
CA MET A 224 6.20 -1.82 -18.48
C MET A 224 6.80 -0.46 -18.87
N PHE A 225 6.03 0.42 -19.52
CA PHE A 225 6.47 1.77 -19.85
C PHE A 225 6.84 2.59 -18.60
N ALA A 226 5.97 2.58 -17.58
CA ALA A 226 6.22 3.29 -16.33
C ALA A 226 7.45 2.73 -15.60
N TRP A 227 7.62 1.41 -15.59
CA TRP A 227 8.73 0.73 -14.96
C TRP A 227 10.07 1.10 -15.61
N MET A 228 10.16 1.03 -16.94
CA MET A 228 11.37 1.38 -17.69
C MET A 228 11.78 2.86 -17.59
N ARG A 229 10.90 3.71 -17.04
CA ARG A 229 11.15 5.14 -16.83
C ARG A 229 11.36 5.51 -15.37
N ASP A 230 11.39 4.53 -14.46
CA ASP A 230 11.42 4.76 -13.02
C ASP A 230 10.31 5.74 -12.55
N ALA A 231 9.12 5.64 -13.17
CA ALA A 231 7.99 6.50 -12.85
C ALA A 231 7.34 6.09 -11.52
N LEU A 232 6.78 7.08 -10.82
CA LEU A 232 5.97 6.86 -9.61
C LEU A 232 4.50 6.71 -10.00
N ILE A 233 3.86 5.64 -9.56
CA ILE A 233 2.41 5.43 -9.65
C ILE A 233 1.72 6.17 -8.51
N TYR A 234 0.75 7.02 -8.83
CA TYR A 234 -0.08 7.73 -7.87
C TYR A 234 -1.29 6.90 -7.45
N ARG A 235 -1.58 6.81 -6.14
CA ARG A 235 -2.66 5.99 -5.57
C ARG A 235 -3.88 6.80 -5.05
N GLY A 236 -4.08 8.03 -5.54
CA GLY A 236 -5.39 8.70 -5.49
C GLY A 236 -5.91 9.25 -4.13
N ASN A 237 -5.09 9.37 -3.09
CA ASN A 237 -5.59 9.58 -1.71
C ASN A 237 -5.41 10.99 -1.11
N LEU A 238 -5.22 12.04 -1.92
CA LEU A 238 -5.04 13.42 -1.44
C LEU A 238 -6.26 14.31 -1.66
N ASP A 239 -6.32 15.44 -0.94
CA ASP A 239 -7.39 16.43 -1.14
C ASP A 239 -7.41 16.94 -2.58
N LYS A 240 -8.61 17.28 -3.09
CA LYS A 240 -8.82 17.75 -4.47
C LYS A 240 -8.05 19.02 -4.83
N GLY A 241 -7.68 19.84 -3.84
CA GLY A 241 -6.90 21.07 -4.02
C GLY A 241 -5.39 20.83 -4.08
N HIS A 242 -4.93 19.58 -3.96
CA HIS A 242 -3.51 19.27 -3.87
C HIS A 242 -2.77 19.55 -5.19
N TRP A 243 -1.58 20.15 -5.09
CA TRP A 243 -0.80 20.57 -6.26
C TRP A 243 -0.43 19.43 -7.23
N ILE A 244 -0.34 18.19 -6.72
CA ILE A 244 0.06 17.00 -7.50
C ILE A 244 -0.89 16.71 -8.65
N HIS A 245 -2.19 16.95 -8.49
CA HIS A 245 -3.21 16.60 -9.49
C HIS A 245 -2.98 17.29 -10.84
N SER A 246 -2.32 18.44 -10.84
CA SER A 246 -1.93 19.16 -12.07
C SER A 246 -0.71 18.58 -12.78
N MET A 247 -0.03 17.62 -12.16
CA MET A 247 1.24 17.04 -12.59
C MET A 247 1.16 15.54 -12.86
N VAL A 248 0.14 14.85 -12.36
CA VAL A 248 -0.08 13.43 -12.63
C VAL A 248 -0.45 13.26 -14.11
N ARG A 249 0.31 12.42 -14.80
CA ARG A 249 0.02 12.01 -16.18
C ARG A 249 -0.83 10.75 -16.17
N CYS A 250 -2.06 10.84 -16.66
CA CYS A 250 -2.95 9.67 -16.74
C CYS A 250 -2.60 8.84 -17.98
N LEU A 251 -1.79 7.78 -17.81
CA LEU A 251 -1.36 6.94 -18.92
C LEU A 251 -2.54 6.14 -19.50
N SER A 252 -3.51 5.76 -18.67
CA SER A 252 -4.76 5.11 -19.09
C SER A 252 -5.59 5.93 -20.10
N ALA A 253 -5.45 7.26 -20.07
CA ALA A 253 -6.12 8.15 -21.02
C ALA A 253 -5.34 8.35 -22.33
N GLU A 254 -4.12 7.85 -22.42
CA GLU A 254 -3.25 7.99 -23.60
C GLU A 254 -3.26 6.72 -24.45
N GLU A 255 -3.16 6.94 -25.77
CA GLU A 255 -2.99 5.86 -26.73
C GLU A 255 -1.61 5.23 -26.57
N VAL A 256 -1.59 3.90 -26.51
CA VAL A 256 -0.39 3.09 -26.40
C VAL A 256 -0.24 2.29 -27.67
N THR A 257 0.95 2.36 -28.26
CA THR A 257 1.29 1.54 -29.43
C THR A 257 2.58 0.80 -29.14
N VAL A 258 2.64 -0.46 -29.54
CA VAL A 258 3.85 -1.27 -29.46
C VAL A 258 4.35 -1.62 -30.86
N GLU A 259 5.64 -1.41 -31.09
CA GLU A 259 6.32 -1.71 -32.35
C GLU A 259 7.40 -2.77 -32.11
N LEU A 260 7.37 -3.86 -32.87
CA LEU A 260 8.40 -4.90 -32.84
C LEU A 260 9.62 -4.47 -33.67
N VAL A 261 10.81 -4.62 -33.09
CA VAL A 261 12.08 -4.35 -33.76
C VAL A 261 12.66 -5.66 -34.27
N ASN A 262 12.80 -5.78 -35.59
CA ASN A 262 13.29 -6.99 -36.27
C ASN A 262 12.57 -8.26 -35.80
N GLU A 263 11.25 -8.29 -35.97
CA GLU A 263 10.46 -9.49 -35.75
C GLU A 263 11.06 -10.66 -36.55
N THR A 264 11.31 -11.78 -35.87
CA THR A 264 11.92 -12.97 -36.47
C THR A 264 10.85 -13.95 -36.91
N HIS A 265 9.93 -14.32 -36.02
CA HIS A 265 8.84 -15.26 -36.26
C HIS A 265 7.85 -15.27 -35.08
N SER A 266 6.67 -15.85 -35.33
CA SER A 266 5.68 -16.17 -34.30
C SER A 266 5.58 -17.67 -34.08
N ALA A 267 5.33 -18.09 -32.84
CA ALA A 267 5.04 -19.49 -32.51
C ALA A 267 3.98 -19.59 -31.39
N SER A 268 3.15 -20.63 -31.42
CA SER A 268 2.10 -20.83 -30.42
C SER A 268 2.61 -21.69 -29.26
N PHE A 269 2.52 -21.15 -28.05
CA PHE A 269 2.76 -21.88 -26.81
C PHE A 269 1.46 -22.48 -26.29
N HIS A 270 1.52 -23.75 -25.89
CA HIS A 270 0.40 -24.48 -25.31
C HIS A 270 0.85 -25.13 -24.00
N GLY A 271 0.69 -24.40 -22.90
CA GLY A 271 0.86 -24.93 -21.55
C GLY A 271 -0.32 -25.80 -21.10
N SER A 272 -0.26 -26.23 -19.85
CA SER A 272 -1.35 -26.89 -19.15
C SER A 272 -2.50 -25.93 -18.85
N TRP A 273 -2.21 -24.65 -18.60
CA TRP A 273 -3.20 -23.60 -18.32
C TRP A 273 -3.15 -22.46 -19.34
N VAL A 274 -1.96 -21.97 -19.66
CA VAL A 274 -1.74 -20.79 -20.49
C VAL A 274 -1.48 -21.17 -21.94
N TRP A 275 -2.33 -20.67 -22.85
CA TRP A 275 -2.18 -20.82 -24.30
C TRP A 275 -2.08 -19.43 -24.94
N VAL A 276 -0.94 -19.13 -25.56
CA VAL A 276 -0.67 -17.81 -26.14
C VAL A 276 0.11 -17.94 -27.44
N ASN A 277 -0.04 -16.96 -28.33
CA ASN A 277 0.93 -16.77 -29.41
C ASN A 277 2.12 -15.98 -28.88
N VAL A 278 3.30 -16.28 -29.37
CA VAL A 278 4.54 -15.61 -28.97
C VAL A 278 5.24 -15.06 -30.19
N ASP A 279 5.38 -13.73 -30.24
CA ASP A 279 6.10 -13.01 -31.30
C ASP A 279 7.53 -12.75 -30.85
N PHE A 280 8.49 -13.35 -31.55
CA PHE A 280 9.91 -13.22 -31.26
C PHE A 280 10.50 -12.04 -32.05
N CYS A 281 11.28 -11.21 -31.38
CA CYS A 281 11.90 -10.01 -31.97
C CYS A 281 13.27 -9.74 -31.34
N ASP A 282 14.05 -8.81 -31.91
CA ASP A 282 15.29 -8.38 -31.26
C ASP A 282 14.99 -7.51 -30.02
N ALA A 283 13.98 -6.64 -30.12
CA ALA A 283 13.48 -5.75 -29.08
C ALA A 283 12.05 -5.29 -29.44
N TYR A 284 11.38 -4.57 -28.56
CA TYR A 284 10.14 -3.85 -28.89
C TYR A 284 10.14 -2.45 -28.28
N ARG A 285 9.31 -1.58 -28.84
CA ARG A 285 9.16 -0.19 -28.42
C ARG A 285 7.75 0.07 -27.95
N ILE A 286 7.60 0.50 -26.70
CA ILE A 286 6.33 1.01 -26.20
C ILE A 286 6.33 2.52 -26.36
N LYS A 287 5.34 3.02 -27.08
CA LYS A 287 5.12 4.45 -27.28
C LYS A 287 3.84 4.88 -26.56
N VAL A 288 3.96 5.91 -25.73
CA VAL A 288 2.85 6.57 -25.05
C VAL A 288 2.95 8.07 -25.28
N GLY A 289 2.01 8.61 -26.05
CA GLY A 289 2.07 9.99 -26.52
C GLY A 289 3.32 10.24 -27.40
N SER A 290 4.19 11.17 -26.97
CA SER A 290 5.46 11.48 -27.65
C SER A 290 6.65 10.65 -27.18
N ASP A 291 6.49 9.92 -26.08
CA ASP A 291 7.60 9.25 -25.41
C ASP A 291 7.68 7.79 -25.82
N VAL A 292 8.90 7.27 -25.88
CA VAL A 292 9.19 5.91 -26.33
C VAL A 292 10.19 5.28 -25.37
N VAL A 293 9.94 4.04 -24.97
CA VAL A 293 10.93 3.17 -24.33
C VAL A 293 11.20 1.96 -25.22
N GLU A 294 12.45 1.54 -25.30
CA GLU A 294 12.86 0.34 -26.02
C GLU A 294 13.28 -0.73 -25.01
N ILE A 295 12.71 -1.93 -25.13
CA ILE A 295 12.88 -3.02 -24.17
C ILE A 295 13.44 -4.23 -24.92
N PHE A 296 14.53 -4.79 -24.39
CA PHE A 296 15.32 -5.84 -25.07
C PHE A 296 15.41 -7.15 -24.27
N ASP A 297 14.99 -7.16 -23.01
CA ASP A 297 15.24 -8.26 -22.06
C ASP A 297 14.02 -8.66 -21.22
N HIS A 298 12.90 -7.96 -21.34
CA HIS A 298 11.67 -8.30 -20.64
C HIS A 298 10.55 -8.55 -21.63
N ALA A 299 9.99 -9.74 -21.64
CA ALA A 299 8.74 -10.00 -22.36
C ALA A 299 7.60 -9.21 -21.74
N TYR A 300 6.53 -8.97 -22.51
CA TYR A 300 5.27 -8.49 -21.95
C TYR A 300 4.10 -9.19 -22.64
N TYR A 301 2.98 -9.20 -21.93
CA TYR A 301 1.74 -9.76 -22.40
C TYR A 301 0.84 -8.68 -23.01
N GLN A 302 0.25 -8.97 -24.17
CA GLN A 302 -0.77 -8.16 -24.80
C GLN A 302 -2.06 -8.97 -24.84
N GLY A 303 -2.92 -8.75 -23.85
CA GLY A 303 -4.26 -9.29 -23.83
C GLY A 303 -5.17 -8.50 -24.76
N SER A 304 -5.99 -9.19 -25.55
CA SER A 304 -7.00 -8.51 -26.35
C SER A 304 -8.18 -9.44 -26.63
N ASP A 305 -9.35 -8.84 -26.88
CA ASP A 305 -10.52 -9.58 -27.35
C ASP A 305 -10.24 -10.39 -28.65
N ASN A 306 -9.19 -10.03 -29.40
CA ASN A 306 -8.81 -10.63 -30.67
C ASN A 306 -7.68 -11.66 -30.55
N GLY A 307 -7.23 -11.97 -29.33
CA GLY A 307 -6.24 -12.99 -29.05
C GLY A 307 -5.13 -12.52 -28.12
N ASP A 308 -4.52 -13.51 -27.49
CA ASP A 308 -3.52 -13.36 -26.43
C ASP A 308 -2.13 -13.53 -27.04
N THR A 309 -1.33 -12.45 -27.00
CA THR A 309 0.00 -12.43 -27.59
C THR A 309 1.05 -12.05 -26.56
N VAL A 310 2.13 -12.79 -26.49
CA VAL A 310 3.33 -12.44 -25.74
C VAL A 310 4.38 -11.92 -26.72
N VAL A 311 4.94 -10.75 -26.43
CA VAL A 311 6.09 -10.25 -27.18
C VAL A 311 7.36 -10.66 -26.43
N MET A 312 8.22 -11.44 -27.09
CA MET A 312 9.44 -12.00 -26.53
C MET A 312 10.67 -11.40 -27.21
N PRO A 313 11.36 -10.42 -26.60
CA PRO A 313 12.60 -9.89 -27.15
C PRO A 313 13.74 -10.92 -26.99
N ARG A 314 14.78 -10.84 -27.82
CA ARG A 314 15.90 -11.80 -27.84
C ARG A 314 16.62 -11.93 -26.49
N GLY A 315 16.73 -10.84 -25.73
CA GLY A 315 17.32 -10.87 -24.38
C GLY A 315 16.37 -11.44 -23.32
N GLY A 316 15.08 -11.54 -23.64
CA GLY A 316 14.04 -12.11 -22.80
C GLY A 316 14.22 -13.60 -22.61
N ARG A 317 14.42 -13.99 -21.35
CA ARG A 317 14.62 -15.41 -20.97
C ARG A 317 13.79 -15.83 -19.76
N SER A 318 13.00 -14.92 -19.21
CA SER A 318 12.17 -15.20 -18.04
C SER A 318 10.80 -15.74 -18.43
N SER A 319 10.27 -16.65 -17.62
CA SER A 319 8.87 -17.07 -17.66
C SER A 319 7.93 -16.10 -16.93
N SER A 320 8.43 -15.01 -16.32
CA SER A 320 7.61 -14.06 -15.54
C SER A 320 6.41 -13.49 -16.30
N VAL A 321 6.46 -13.44 -17.64
CA VAL A 321 5.32 -13.01 -18.46
C VAL A 321 4.08 -13.90 -18.27
N ILE A 322 4.25 -15.16 -17.88
CA ILE A 322 3.15 -16.06 -17.52
C ILE A 322 2.31 -15.49 -16.37
N GLU A 323 2.93 -14.76 -15.44
CA GLU A 323 2.28 -14.08 -14.31
C GLU A 323 1.57 -12.78 -14.74
N GLN A 324 1.79 -12.27 -15.95
CA GLN A 324 0.92 -11.26 -16.58
C GLN A 324 -0.29 -11.88 -17.25
N VAL A 325 -0.18 -13.12 -17.73
CA VAL A 325 -1.24 -13.79 -18.50
C VAL A 325 -2.33 -14.34 -17.58
N ALA A 326 -1.98 -14.97 -16.46
CA ALA A 326 -2.95 -15.69 -15.64
C ALA A 326 -2.63 -15.64 -14.15
N THR A 327 -3.66 -15.78 -13.32
CA THR A 327 -3.57 -15.90 -11.85
C THR A 327 -3.45 -17.35 -11.36
N PHE A 328 -3.70 -18.33 -12.24
CA PHE A 328 -3.76 -19.77 -11.90
C PHE A 328 -4.70 -20.11 -10.72
N LYS A 329 -5.69 -19.25 -10.47
CA LYS A 329 -6.78 -19.52 -9.51
C LYS A 329 -7.85 -20.37 -10.20
N SER A 330 -8.23 -21.46 -9.53
CA SER A 330 -9.34 -22.32 -9.99
C SER A 330 -10.71 -21.65 -9.81
N GLU A 331 -11.77 -22.31 -10.24
CA GLU A 331 -13.16 -21.89 -10.00
C GLU A 331 -13.54 -21.77 -8.51
N TYR A 332 -12.73 -22.33 -7.61
CA TYR A 332 -12.89 -22.23 -6.15
C TYR A 332 -11.92 -21.23 -5.51
N ASP A 333 -11.24 -20.40 -6.30
CA ASP A 333 -10.24 -19.40 -5.85
C ASP A 333 -8.94 -20.01 -5.29
N ASP A 334 -8.78 -21.34 -5.39
CA ASP A 334 -7.56 -22.05 -4.99
C ASP A 334 -6.45 -21.88 -6.04
N TYR A 335 -5.29 -21.38 -5.62
CA TYR A 335 -4.09 -21.25 -6.45
C TYR A 335 -3.48 -22.61 -6.80
N GLN A 336 -3.33 -22.88 -8.10
CA GLN A 336 -2.81 -24.14 -8.64
C GLN A 336 -1.29 -24.09 -8.85
N GLN A 337 -0.53 -24.08 -7.74
CA GLN A 337 0.94 -24.00 -7.74
C GLN A 337 1.61 -24.97 -8.73
N ALA A 338 1.22 -26.25 -8.74
CA ALA A 338 1.85 -27.25 -9.60
C ALA A 338 1.67 -26.91 -11.09
N THR A 339 0.48 -26.44 -11.48
CA THR A 339 0.20 -26.05 -12.87
C THR A 339 0.93 -24.77 -13.25
N HIS A 340 1.04 -23.82 -12.33
CA HIS A 340 1.84 -22.62 -12.52
C HIS A 340 3.32 -22.95 -12.78
N ASP A 341 3.91 -23.80 -11.95
CA ASP A 341 5.31 -24.18 -12.05
C ASP A 341 5.56 -24.98 -13.35
N ASP A 342 4.65 -25.89 -13.71
CA ASP A 342 4.70 -26.65 -14.98
C ASP A 342 4.65 -25.72 -16.20
N ASP A 343 3.75 -24.73 -16.22
CA ASP A 343 3.63 -23.77 -17.32
C ASP A 343 4.85 -22.85 -17.41
N CYS A 344 5.40 -22.39 -16.28
CA CYS A 344 6.63 -21.62 -16.25
C CYS A 344 7.81 -22.39 -16.85
N ASN A 345 7.99 -23.65 -16.44
CA ASN A 345 9.07 -24.51 -16.94
C ASN A 345 8.90 -24.85 -18.43
N ALA A 346 7.67 -25.16 -18.85
CA ALA A 346 7.35 -25.43 -20.25
C ALA A 346 7.55 -24.18 -21.12
N PHE A 347 7.15 -23.00 -20.64
CA PHE A 347 7.32 -21.74 -21.36
C PHE A 347 8.80 -21.37 -21.50
N PHE A 348 9.59 -21.53 -20.43
CA PHE A 348 11.03 -21.34 -20.50
C PHE A 348 11.67 -22.25 -21.57
N SER A 349 11.30 -23.52 -21.58
CA SER A 349 11.80 -24.49 -22.56
C SER A 349 11.39 -24.14 -23.99
N PHE A 350 10.16 -23.67 -24.17
CA PHE A 350 9.62 -23.17 -25.43
C PHE A 350 10.41 -21.95 -25.93
N VAL A 351 10.73 -20.99 -25.06
CA VAL A 351 11.53 -19.81 -25.43
C VAL A 351 12.91 -20.25 -25.91
N VAL A 352 13.62 -21.07 -25.15
CA VAL A 352 14.95 -21.57 -25.54
C VAL A 352 14.92 -22.29 -26.89
N ALA A 353 13.90 -23.12 -27.13
CA ALA A 353 13.74 -23.84 -28.39
C ALA A 353 13.53 -22.92 -29.61
N ASN A 354 13.00 -21.71 -29.39
CA ASN A 354 12.72 -20.72 -30.43
C ASN A 354 13.82 -19.67 -30.59
N THR A 355 14.65 -19.43 -29.57
CA THR A 355 15.68 -18.38 -29.61
C THR A 355 17.10 -18.91 -29.81
N THR A 356 17.37 -20.16 -29.44
CA THR A 356 18.74 -20.68 -29.38
C THR A 356 19.03 -21.66 -30.52
N SER A 357 19.93 -21.27 -31.43
CA SER A 357 20.32 -22.09 -32.57
C SER A 357 21.42 -23.10 -32.28
N ASP A 358 22.30 -22.83 -31.30
CA ASP A 358 23.36 -23.75 -30.89
C ASP A 358 22.81 -24.81 -29.90
N PRO A 359 22.82 -26.10 -30.25
CA PRO A 359 22.33 -27.16 -29.36
C PRO A 359 23.08 -27.25 -28.03
N ALA A 360 24.38 -26.95 -28.00
CA ALA A 360 25.15 -27.02 -26.76
C ALA A 360 24.77 -25.89 -25.80
N GLU A 361 24.56 -24.68 -26.34
CA GLU A 361 24.02 -23.55 -25.60
C GLU A 361 22.60 -23.83 -25.09
N ALA A 362 21.72 -24.34 -25.95
CA ALA A 362 20.34 -24.70 -25.56
C ALA A 362 20.33 -25.74 -24.44
N MET A 363 21.14 -26.80 -24.55
CA MET A 363 21.28 -27.80 -23.51
C MET A 363 21.79 -27.19 -22.20
N GLY A 364 22.79 -26.30 -22.26
CA GLY A 364 23.31 -25.60 -21.09
C GLY A 364 22.26 -24.74 -20.39
N GLN A 365 21.39 -24.08 -21.14
CA GLN A 365 20.30 -23.25 -20.60
C GLN A 365 19.18 -24.07 -19.96
N LEU A 366 18.90 -25.26 -20.51
CA LEU A 366 17.80 -26.10 -20.06
C LEU A 366 18.15 -26.99 -18.87
N LEU A 367 19.42 -27.23 -18.57
CA LEU A 367 19.79 -28.09 -17.44
C LEU A 367 19.22 -27.55 -16.11
N PRO A 368 18.66 -28.42 -15.24
CA PRO A 368 18.71 -29.88 -15.32
C PRO A 368 17.63 -30.55 -16.19
N GLU A 369 16.60 -29.83 -16.63
CA GLU A 369 15.44 -30.37 -17.36
C GLU A 369 15.34 -29.84 -18.80
N PHE A 370 15.58 -30.71 -19.77
CA PHE A 370 15.78 -30.33 -21.18
C PHE A 370 14.73 -30.91 -22.12
N THR A 371 13.49 -31.00 -21.64
CA THR A 371 12.36 -31.46 -22.44
C THR A 371 11.93 -30.40 -23.45
N GLY A 372 11.18 -30.79 -24.49
CA GLY A 372 10.52 -29.83 -25.38
C GLY A 372 11.40 -29.02 -26.34
N CYS A 373 12.71 -29.32 -26.46
CA CYS A 373 13.62 -28.59 -27.37
C CYS A 373 14.05 -29.46 -28.57
N PRO A 374 13.45 -29.30 -29.77
CA PRO A 374 13.74 -30.14 -30.93
C PRO A 374 15.18 -30.08 -31.40
N SER A 375 15.88 -28.97 -31.15
CA SER A 375 17.29 -28.82 -31.51
C SER A 375 18.21 -29.80 -30.77
N LEU A 376 17.74 -30.42 -29.67
CA LEU A 376 18.48 -31.40 -28.88
C LEU A 376 18.23 -32.85 -29.30
N PHE A 377 17.19 -33.13 -30.08
CA PHE A 377 16.75 -34.51 -30.35
C PHE A 377 17.81 -35.32 -31.09
N GLY A 378 18.14 -36.50 -30.55
CA GLY A 378 19.11 -37.42 -31.12
C GLY A 378 20.57 -36.96 -31.02
N LYS A 379 20.87 -35.87 -30.29
CA LYS A 379 22.23 -35.37 -30.09
C LYS A 379 22.83 -35.89 -28.78
N ALA A 380 24.15 -35.90 -28.73
CA ALA A 380 24.92 -36.25 -27.55
C ALA A 380 25.72 -35.03 -27.08
N PHE A 381 25.87 -34.90 -25.77
CA PHE A 381 26.54 -33.77 -25.12
C PHE A 381 27.49 -34.28 -24.05
N VAL A 382 28.59 -33.56 -23.84
CA VAL A 382 29.52 -33.73 -22.73
C VAL A 382 29.28 -32.58 -21.75
N VAL A 383 28.81 -32.91 -20.55
CA VAL A 383 28.61 -31.96 -19.44
C VAL A 383 29.79 -32.08 -18.49
N SER A 384 30.51 -30.99 -18.26
CA SER A 384 31.56 -30.92 -17.25
C SER A 384 31.03 -30.22 -16.02
N LEU A 385 31.33 -30.75 -14.82
CA LEU A 385 31.00 -30.12 -13.55
C LEU A 385 32.26 -29.49 -12.93
N ASP A 386 32.09 -28.38 -12.21
CA ASP A 386 33.14 -27.79 -11.40
C ASP A 386 33.36 -28.54 -10.07
N ASP A 387 34.36 -28.12 -9.30
CA ASP A 387 34.69 -28.72 -8.00
C ASP A 387 33.54 -28.61 -6.96
N ASN A 388 32.52 -27.79 -7.22
CA ASN A 388 31.32 -27.62 -6.39
C ASN A 388 30.10 -28.40 -6.93
N GLY A 389 30.25 -29.16 -8.02
CA GLY A 389 29.17 -29.92 -8.66
C GLY A 389 28.23 -29.09 -9.55
N LYS A 390 28.59 -27.85 -9.89
CA LYS A 390 27.83 -27.00 -10.83
C LYS A 390 28.27 -27.23 -12.27
N VAL A 391 27.36 -27.04 -13.23
CA VAL A 391 27.69 -27.15 -14.66
C VAL A 391 28.74 -26.09 -15.03
N ALA A 392 29.93 -26.55 -15.43
CA ALA A 392 31.04 -25.72 -15.86
C ALA A 392 31.03 -25.48 -17.37
N SER A 393 30.65 -26.50 -18.15
CA SER A 393 30.50 -26.39 -19.60
C SER A 393 29.62 -27.49 -20.18
N VAL A 394 29.00 -27.21 -21.32
CA VAL A 394 28.29 -28.17 -22.16
C VAL A 394 28.87 -28.09 -23.57
N LEU A 395 29.31 -29.22 -24.11
CA LEU A 395 29.85 -29.34 -25.45
C LEU A 395 29.07 -30.39 -26.24
N ALA A 396 28.85 -30.17 -27.54
CA ALA A 396 28.37 -31.21 -28.42
C ALA A 396 29.44 -32.33 -28.52
N ALA A 397 29.00 -33.59 -28.44
CA ALA A 397 29.87 -34.76 -28.48
C ALA A 397 30.29 -35.16 -29.90
#